data_AF-A0A2D6SU12-F1
#
_entry.id   AF-A0A2D6SU12-F1
#
_cell.length_a   1.000
_cell.length_b   1.000
_cell.length_c   1.000
_cell.angle_alpha   90.00
_cell.angle_beta   90.00
_cell.angle_gamma   90.00
#
_symmetry.space_group_name_H-M   'P 1'
#
loop_
_entity.id
_entity.type
_entity.pdbx_description
1 polymer ?
#
loop_
_entity_poly.entity_id
_entity_poly.type
_entity_poly.pdbx_seq_one_letter_code
_entity_poly.pdbx_strand_id
1 'polypeptide(L)'
;MSDTNPADSTATDSPPRRSLRAVWVLLGLVVLALLAYSPVRQFLEAERRKTCKNNMKQLGLALANYHDEYGSFPPAYTLDAEGKRMHSWRVLILPQLGEDELYAAYRFDEPWDGPHNRKLFEQAPAVFACPSHGDASAGRTRYLAVVSPRTAWPEQYAASIRDILDGVHNTIMVVERNDSDVLWMEPRDVSLSEAQQTPLSVSHPPDAESGIQHVLLAGGSVHAVSSEIDADTYRSLLSAYGGAPFPGVEWPLELLAGSYDFGPELSSEQLPTTDVVPYTSGPIIEGRNYLYCATFQIAWDDFRSLVGGVPIRLKGDPPFAAAMNAESFPRTALSEDSYVARGGLVRDGILKDIAAGMSKKFPNARPGILASPPSHQGVAFYAYLRKDLPFREKFDRLPDPLQFTTTSGKHAVAAFGLPETDAEAIVREQVTVLDHISDDDFILRIETANRQDEIVLAKVVPGKTFAETLADVHARIKSPDATHTRREVEEGEPVALPVLTLNVKRAFNEIYRGAIEHPELADLSITRATQIIRFRLDEAGAQLESEAEIIGEFGEDEPPPPPMPRRFIFDRPHLILLQELGATAPYFAAWIGNAELMEAE
;
A
#
# COMPACT_ATOMS: atom_id res chain seq x y z
N MET A 1 53.05 11.88 -83.90
CA MET A 1 51.88 11.55 -84.73
C MET A 1 50.88 10.87 -83.81
N SER A 2 49.58 11.11 -83.97
CA SER A 2 48.58 10.75 -82.95
C SER A 2 48.07 9.31 -83.08
N ASP A 3 47.41 8.87 -82.00
CA ASP A 3 46.40 7.83 -81.92
C ASP A 3 46.73 6.39 -82.34
N THR A 4 46.74 5.50 -81.34
CA THR A 4 45.77 4.38 -81.33
C THR A 4 45.54 3.89 -79.90
N ASN A 5 44.27 3.68 -79.55
CA ASN A 5 43.83 3.02 -78.32
C ASN A 5 43.70 1.50 -78.61
N PRO A 6 43.79 0.57 -77.62
CA PRO A 6 42.55 0.22 -76.91
C PRO A 6 42.69 -0.26 -75.44
N ALA A 7 41.55 -0.15 -74.74
CA ALA A 7 41.05 -1.06 -73.70
C ALA A 7 41.89 -1.37 -72.43
N ASP A 8 41.33 -0.98 -71.28
CA ASP A 8 41.30 -1.86 -70.10
C ASP A 8 39.88 -1.78 -69.47
N SER A 9 39.68 -2.47 -68.35
CA SER A 9 38.45 -3.19 -68.03
C SER A 9 37.68 -2.65 -66.82
N THR A 10 36.43 -3.10 -66.68
CA THR A 10 35.49 -2.62 -65.66
C THR A 10 35.78 -3.18 -64.28
N ALA A 11 36.10 -2.31 -63.33
CA ALA A 11 36.09 -2.62 -61.89
C ALA A 11 35.11 -1.69 -61.16
N THR A 12 33.92 -2.19 -60.83
CA THR A 12 32.91 -1.46 -60.04
C THR A 12 33.24 -1.56 -58.55
N ASP A 13 34.00 -0.59 -58.03
CA ASP A 13 34.30 -0.52 -56.60
C ASP A 13 33.01 -0.34 -55.78
N SER A 14 32.93 -1.05 -54.65
CA SER A 14 31.72 -1.19 -53.85
C SER A 14 31.95 -0.63 -52.44
N PRO A 15 31.18 0.37 -51.98
CA PRO A 15 31.49 1.10 -50.76
C PRO A 15 31.53 0.18 -49.52
N PRO A 16 32.46 0.43 -48.57
CA PRO A 16 32.76 -0.52 -47.51
C PRO A 16 31.61 -0.69 -46.52
N ARG A 17 30.96 -1.85 -46.54
CA ARG A 17 29.85 -2.31 -45.67
C ARG A 17 30.09 -2.25 -44.15
N ARG A 18 31.24 -1.73 -43.68
CA ARG A 18 31.60 -1.61 -42.26
C ARG A 18 30.97 -0.41 -41.55
N SER A 19 30.75 0.72 -42.24
CA SER A 19 30.19 1.95 -41.64
C SER A 19 28.78 1.75 -41.08
N LEU A 20 27.88 1.18 -41.88
CA LEU A 20 26.48 0.94 -41.51
C LEU A 20 26.31 0.13 -40.21
N ARG A 21 27.16 -0.88 -39.97
CA ARG A 21 27.09 -1.69 -38.75
C ARG A 21 27.40 -0.87 -37.49
N ALA A 22 28.38 0.03 -37.56
CA ALA A 22 28.69 0.92 -36.44
C ALA A 22 27.52 1.88 -36.14
N VAL A 23 26.90 2.45 -37.19
CA VAL A 23 25.73 3.32 -37.05
C VAL A 23 24.55 2.61 -36.38
N TRP A 24 24.24 1.37 -36.77
CA TRP A 24 23.15 0.59 -36.14
C TRP A 24 23.42 0.24 -34.68
N VAL A 25 24.67 -0.09 -34.31
CA VAL A 25 25.04 -0.33 -32.89
C VAL A 25 24.92 0.95 -32.06
N LEU A 26 25.39 2.09 -32.59
CA LEU A 26 25.33 3.37 -31.89
C LEU A 26 23.88 3.86 -31.73
N LEU A 27 23.04 3.69 -32.76
CA LEU A 27 21.60 3.95 -32.68
C LEU A 27 20.91 3.03 -31.67
N GLY A 28 21.25 1.74 -31.65
CA GLY A 28 20.73 0.78 -30.67
C GLY A 28 21.08 1.14 -29.22
N LEU A 29 22.32 1.61 -28.97
CA LEU A 29 22.74 2.10 -27.66
C LEU A 29 22.01 3.39 -27.24
N VAL A 30 21.77 4.31 -28.19
CA VAL A 30 20.99 5.52 -27.90
C VAL A 30 19.53 5.19 -27.60
N VAL A 31 18.90 4.27 -28.34
CA VAL A 31 17.54 3.81 -28.07
C VAL A 31 17.46 3.09 -26.72
N LEU A 32 18.43 2.21 -26.40
CA LEU A 32 18.49 1.53 -25.10
C LEU A 32 18.66 2.53 -23.95
N ALA A 33 19.51 3.54 -24.10
CA ALA A 33 19.69 4.59 -23.10
C ALA A 33 18.43 5.44 -22.91
N LEU A 34 17.72 5.79 -23.99
CA LEU A 34 16.45 6.53 -23.91
C LEU A 34 15.32 5.71 -23.26
N LEU A 35 15.25 4.40 -23.54
CA LEU A 35 14.29 3.50 -22.89
C LEU A 35 14.60 3.30 -21.40
N ALA A 36 15.88 3.20 -21.02
CA ALA A 36 16.30 3.08 -19.62
C ALA A 36 16.21 4.40 -18.82
N TYR A 37 16.22 5.55 -19.48
CA TYR A 37 16.26 6.88 -18.85
C TYR A 37 15.04 7.19 -17.98
N SER A 38 13.84 6.76 -18.38
CA SER A 38 12.62 7.01 -17.62
C SER A 38 12.48 6.11 -16.37
N PRO A 39 12.58 4.77 -16.47
CA PRO A 39 12.50 3.89 -15.28
C PRO A 39 13.56 4.19 -14.21
N VAL A 40 14.80 4.48 -14.61
CA VAL A 40 15.89 4.80 -13.66
C VAL A 40 15.62 6.10 -12.90
N ARG A 41 14.97 7.09 -13.52
CA ARG A 41 14.56 8.33 -12.83
C ARG A 41 13.45 8.08 -11.82
N GLN A 42 12.42 7.32 -12.21
CA GLN A 42 11.30 6.97 -11.33
C GLN A 42 11.77 6.22 -10.07
N PHE A 43 12.71 5.28 -10.23
CA PHE A 43 13.35 4.57 -9.12
C PHE A 43 14.10 5.52 -8.17
N LEU A 44 15.03 6.34 -8.71
CA LEU A 44 15.82 7.28 -7.90
C LEU A 44 14.96 8.32 -7.19
N GLU A 45 13.84 8.76 -7.79
CA GLU A 45 12.88 9.66 -7.15
C GLU A 45 12.07 8.95 -6.06
N ALA A 46 11.74 7.66 -6.22
CA ALA A 46 11.13 6.88 -5.16
C ALA A 46 12.07 6.68 -3.95
N GLU A 47 13.35 6.39 -4.18
CA GLU A 47 14.36 6.35 -3.11
C GLU A 47 14.49 7.69 -2.40
N ARG A 48 14.60 8.80 -3.15
CA ARG A 48 14.68 10.15 -2.58
C ARG A 48 13.45 10.49 -1.73
N ARG A 49 12.24 10.13 -2.18
CA ARG A 49 11.00 10.27 -1.39
C ARG A 49 11.03 9.43 -0.10
N LYS A 50 11.51 8.17 -0.16
CA LYS A 50 11.74 7.33 1.03
C LYS A 50 12.70 8.01 2.01
N THR A 51 13.80 8.61 1.55
CA THR A 51 14.74 9.37 2.40
C THR A 51 14.07 10.59 3.03
N CYS A 52 13.32 11.40 2.28
CA CYS A 52 12.63 12.57 2.84
C CYS A 52 11.62 12.18 3.95
N LYS A 53 10.91 11.06 3.78
CA LYS A 53 10.00 10.52 4.79
C LYS A 53 10.75 10.03 6.04
N ASN A 54 11.90 9.39 5.87
CA ASN A 54 12.73 8.92 6.99
C ASN A 54 13.42 10.07 7.75
N ASN A 55 13.84 11.14 7.07
CA ASN A 55 14.36 12.34 7.72
C ASN A 55 13.33 12.96 8.67
N MET A 56 12.06 13.06 8.26
CA MET A 56 10.99 13.52 9.15
C MET A 56 10.72 12.58 10.34
N LYS A 57 10.93 11.27 10.20
CA LYS A 57 10.85 10.33 11.34
C LYS A 57 11.98 10.58 12.35
N GLN A 58 13.20 10.87 11.88
CA GLN A 58 14.32 11.23 12.74
C GLN A 58 14.05 12.53 13.50
N LEU A 59 13.46 13.55 12.84
CA LEU A 59 12.99 14.76 13.53
C LEU A 59 11.90 14.45 14.55
N GLY A 60 10.95 13.56 14.24
CA GLY A 60 9.91 13.09 15.17
C GLY A 60 10.49 12.41 16.41
N LEU A 61 11.46 11.52 16.23
CA LEU A 61 12.18 10.85 17.32
C LEU A 61 12.98 11.85 18.17
N ALA A 62 13.69 12.80 17.55
CA ALA A 62 14.43 13.81 18.28
C ALA A 62 13.52 14.74 19.11
N LEU A 63 12.35 15.10 18.57
CA LEU A 63 11.33 15.89 19.28
C LEU A 63 10.67 15.10 20.42
N ALA A 64 10.47 13.79 20.27
CA ALA A 64 10.01 12.91 21.35
C ALA A 64 11.07 12.76 22.46
N ASN A 65 12.32 12.50 22.10
CA ASN A 65 13.44 12.43 23.05
C ASN A 65 13.60 13.75 23.83
N TYR A 66 13.48 14.89 23.16
CA TYR A 66 13.49 16.21 23.80
C TYR A 66 12.29 16.38 24.75
N HIS A 67 11.09 15.96 24.35
CA HIS A 67 9.92 15.98 25.22
C HIS A 67 10.11 15.14 26.49
N ASP A 68 10.73 13.96 26.39
CA ASP A 68 10.95 13.07 27.53
C ASP A 68 12.08 13.56 28.47
N GLU A 69 13.06 14.30 27.93
CA GLU A 69 14.14 14.94 28.70
C GLU A 69 13.69 16.25 29.39
N TYR A 70 12.93 17.10 28.70
CA TYR A 70 12.56 18.46 29.15
C TYR A 70 11.10 18.61 29.58
N GLY A 71 10.27 17.57 29.46
CA GLY A 71 8.85 17.56 29.83
C GLY A 71 7.92 18.35 28.89
N SER A 72 8.46 18.87 27.78
CA SER A 72 7.74 19.63 26.74
C SER A 72 8.52 19.57 25.43
N PHE A 73 7.84 19.72 24.30
CA PHE A 73 8.49 19.94 23.00
C PHE A 73 9.31 21.25 23.06
N PRO A 74 10.39 21.40 22.25
CA PRO A 74 11.12 22.67 22.22
C PRO A 74 10.18 23.83 21.84
N PRO A 75 10.41 25.05 22.37
CA PRO A 75 9.71 26.22 21.85
C PRO A 75 10.14 26.43 20.39
N ALA A 76 9.22 26.88 19.53
CA ALA A 76 9.50 27.13 18.10
C ALA A 76 10.74 28.02 17.90
N TYR A 77 10.92 28.97 18.81
CA TYR A 77 12.13 29.75 18.96
C TYR A 77 12.31 30.22 20.41
N THR A 78 13.53 30.55 20.79
CA THR A 78 13.81 31.30 22.04
C THR A 78 13.71 32.81 21.82
N LEU A 79 13.53 33.56 22.91
CA LEU A 79 13.50 35.02 22.93
C LEU A 79 14.62 35.59 23.83
N ASP A 80 15.13 36.78 23.50
CA ASP A 80 15.89 37.62 24.46
C ASP A 80 14.96 38.47 25.34
N ALA A 81 15.53 39.28 26.25
CA ALA A 81 14.77 40.10 27.19
C ALA A 81 13.95 41.21 26.50
N GLU A 82 14.34 41.60 25.29
CA GLU A 82 13.70 42.58 24.42
C GLU A 82 12.61 41.95 23.51
N GLY A 83 12.45 40.61 23.54
CA GLY A 83 11.45 39.89 22.77
C GLY A 83 11.85 39.61 21.31
N LYS A 84 13.14 39.69 20.98
CA LYS A 84 13.67 39.29 19.67
C LYS A 84 13.86 37.76 19.62
N ARG A 85 13.53 37.14 18.49
CA ARG A 85 13.78 35.71 18.24
C ARG A 85 15.29 35.43 18.13
N MET A 86 15.78 34.48 18.92
CA MET A 86 17.22 34.21 19.11
C MET A 86 17.71 32.91 18.46
N HIS A 87 17.07 31.77 18.74
CA HIS A 87 17.45 30.45 18.23
C HIS A 87 16.21 29.65 17.80
N SER A 88 16.35 28.78 16.79
CA SER A 88 15.28 27.89 16.31
C SER A 88 15.20 26.58 17.11
N TRP A 89 14.00 25.99 17.20
CA TRP A 89 13.77 24.62 17.67
C TRP A 89 14.73 23.59 17.04
N ARG A 90 15.11 23.77 15.76
CA ARG A 90 16.05 22.91 15.02
C ARG A 90 17.44 22.85 15.64
N VAL A 91 17.88 23.89 16.34
CA VAL A 91 19.17 23.91 17.06
C VAL A 91 19.03 23.26 18.43
N LEU A 92 17.87 23.38 19.08
CA LEU A 92 17.63 22.83 20.41
C LEU A 92 17.59 21.29 20.43
N ILE A 93 17.28 20.65 19.31
CA ILE A 93 17.20 19.18 19.17
C ILE A 93 18.47 18.50 18.63
N LEU A 94 19.57 19.24 18.42
CA LEU A 94 20.81 18.67 17.87
C LEU A 94 21.38 17.50 18.73
N PRO A 95 21.40 17.55 20.07
CA PRO A 95 21.86 16.40 20.87
C PRO A 95 21.00 15.15 20.64
N GLN A 96 19.68 15.32 20.53
CA GLN A 96 18.73 14.24 20.26
C GLN A 96 18.76 13.73 18.80
N LEU A 97 19.53 14.40 17.92
CA LEU A 97 19.91 13.94 16.58
C LEU A 97 21.31 13.32 16.53
N GLY A 98 22.09 13.34 17.63
CA GLY A 98 23.48 12.89 17.69
C GLY A 98 24.51 13.92 17.21
N GLU A 99 24.10 15.19 17.04
CA GLU A 99 24.92 16.29 16.52
C GLU A 99 25.60 17.07 17.68
N ASP A 100 26.12 16.36 18.68
CA ASP A 100 26.68 16.93 19.93
C ASP A 100 27.85 17.89 19.68
N GLU A 101 28.75 17.58 18.74
CA GLU A 101 29.88 18.45 18.39
C GLU A 101 29.42 19.77 17.78
N LEU A 102 28.36 19.74 16.95
CA LEU A 102 27.77 20.91 16.33
C LEU A 102 26.99 21.76 17.34
N TYR A 103 26.28 21.11 18.27
CA TYR A 103 25.61 21.79 19.40
C TYR A 103 26.62 22.47 20.33
N ALA A 104 27.73 21.81 20.64
CA ALA A 104 28.82 22.38 21.46
C ALA A 104 29.59 23.52 20.75
N ALA A 105 29.59 23.54 19.40
CA ALA A 105 30.14 24.63 18.61
C ALA A 105 29.19 25.85 18.49
N TYR A 106 27.88 25.66 18.69
CA TYR A 106 26.88 26.71 18.62
C TYR A 106 26.87 27.60 19.87
N ARG A 107 26.65 28.90 19.66
CA ARG A 107 26.71 29.91 20.72
C ARG A 107 25.33 30.46 21.07
N PHE A 108 24.82 30.02 22.22
CA PHE A 108 23.56 30.50 22.80
C PHE A 108 23.66 31.90 23.44
N ASP A 109 24.84 32.51 23.52
CA ASP A 109 25.05 33.88 24.00
C ASP A 109 25.06 34.95 22.89
N GLU A 110 24.83 34.56 21.63
CA GLU A 110 24.61 35.47 20.50
C GLU A 110 23.45 34.99 19.60
N PRO A 111 22.82 35.84 18.78
CA PRO A 111 21.76 35.42 17.86
C PRO A 111 22.21 34.31 16.88
N TRP A 112 21.26 33.57 16.31
CA TRP A 112 21.51 32.55 15.28
C TRP A 112 22.33 33.06 14.06
N ASP A 113 22.21 34.34 13.71
CA ASP A 113 22.95 34.99 12.63
C ASP A 113 24.26 35.65 13.11
N GLY A 114 24.64 35.47 14.37
CA GLY A 114 25.80 36.08 15.01
C GLY A 114 27.15 35.72 14.38
N PRO A 115 28.24 36.43 14.75
CA PRO A 115 29.56 36.30 14.13
C PRO A 115 30.28 34.96 14.36
N HIS A 116 29.82 34.13 15.29
CA HIS A 116 30.23 32.72 15.44
C HIS A 116 29.23 31.82 14.72
N ASN A 117 27.95 31.92 15.06
CA ASN A 117 26.90 31.00 14.57
C ASN A 117 26.78 30.98 13.04
N ARG A 118 26.95 32.11 12.35
CA ARG A 118 26.91 32.18 10.88
C ARG A 118 27.98 31.34 10.15
N LYS A 119 28.99 30.83 10.85
CA LYS A 119 30.01 29.93 10.29
C LYS A 119 29.55 28.46 10.25
N LEU A 120 28.43 28.16 10.89
CA LEU A 120 27.83 26.82 10.97
C LEU A 120 26.73 26.60 9.91
N PHE A 121 26.39 27.61 9.09
CA PHE A 121 25.38 27.46 8.03
C PHE A 121 25.70 26.35 7.02
N GLU A 122 26.99 26.16 6.68
CA GLU A 122 27.45 25.11 5.76
C GLU A 122 27.50 23.72 6.41
N GLN A 123 27.45 23.64 7.75
CA GLN A 123 27.47 22.41 8.55
C GLN A 123 26.05 21.95 8.89
N ALA A 124 25.13 22.02 7.93
CA ALA A 124 23.73 21.68 8.14
C ALA A 124 23.52 20.16 8.20
N PRO A 125 22.96 19.61 9.29
CA PRO A 125 22.62 18.19 9.37
C PRO A 125 21.72 17.74 8.23
N ALA A 126 22.06 16.62 7.57
CA ALA A 126 21.38 16.15 6.37
C ALA A 126 19.88 15.85 6.58
N VAL A 127 19.49 15.58 7.82
CA VAL A 127 18.10 15.38 8.28
C VAL A 127 17.19 16.59 8.05
N PHE A 128 17.73 17.81 7.92
CA PHE A 128 16.93 19.00 7.62
C PHE A 128 16.61 19.18 6.12
N ALA A 129 17.22 18.39 5.23
CA ALA A 129 17.01 18.48 3.78
C ALA A 129 16.13 17.33 3.24
N CYS A 130 15.50 17.54 2.08
CA CYS A 130 14.84 16.48 1.31
C CYS A 130 15.55 16.25 -0.03
N PRO A 131 16.16 15.08 -0.27
CA PRO A 131 16.83 14.74 -1.53
C PRO A 131 15.95 14.78 -2.80
N SER A 132 14.62 14.73 -2.69
CA SER A 132 13.71 14.86 -3.84
C SER A 132 13.71 16.26 -4.42
N HIS A 133 13.98 17.28 -3.58
CA HIS A 133 13.78 18.69 -3.90
C HIS A 133 15.04 19.40 -4.42
N GLY A 134 15.80 18.69 -5.26
CA GLY A 134 16.63 19.26 -6.32
C GLY A 134 17.98 19.87 -5.95
N ASP A 135 18.24 20.18 -4.68
CA ASP A 135 19.54 20.62 -4.18
C ASP A 135 19.67 20.38 -2.67
N ALA A 136 20.86 19.99 -2.21
CA ALA A 136 21.26 20.12 -0.80
C ALA A 136 21.60 21.60 -0.53
N SER A 137 20.55 22.42 -0.44
CA SER A 137 20.58 23.84 -0.82
C SER A 137 21.21 24.78 0.22
N ALA A 138 22.52 24.64 0.44
CA ALA A 138 23.41 25.59 1.13
C ALA A 138 22.85 26.11 2.46
N GLY A 139 22.64 25.18 3.41
CA GLY A 139 22.23 25.50 4.77
C GLY A 139 20.72 25.72 4.97
N ARG A 140 19.86 25.36 4.01
CA ARG A 140 18.40 25.48 4.15
C ARG A 140 17.73 24.24 4.72
N THR A 141 16.62 24.43 5.42
CA THR A 141 15.71 23.35 5.83
C THR A 141 14.54 23.24 4.85
N ARG A 142 14.05 22.01 4.62
CA ARG A 142 12.77 21.72 3.96
C ARG A 142 11.65 21.42 4.95
N TYR A 143 11.95 21.29 6.25
CA TYR A 143 10.99 20.93 7.29
C TYR A 143 10.80 22.09 8.26
N LEU A 144 9.55 22.52 8.42
CA LEU A 144 9.18 23.74 9.15
C LEU A 144 8.01 23.49 10.09
N ALA A 145 8.05 24.09 11.27
CA ALA A 145 6.91 24.14 12.17
C ALA A 145 5.75 24.96 11.56
N VAL A 146 4.51 24.65 11.95
CA VAL A 146 3.38 25.58 11.74
C VAL A 146 3.09 26.30 13.05
N VAL A 147 3.46 27.58 13.10
CA VAL A 147 3.52 28.39 14.32
C VAL A 147 2.25 29.24 14.45
N SER A 148 1.53 29.04 15.56
CA SER A 148 0.32 29.81 15.91
C SER A 148 -0.12 29.50 17.34
N PRO A 149 -0.78 30.42 18.07
CA PRO A 149 -1.29 30.17 19.43
C PRO A 149 -2.30 29.01 19.60
N ARG A 150 -2.70 28.31 18.53
CA ARG A 150 -3.55 27.11 18.57
C ARG A 150 -2.96 25.88 17.85
N THR A 151 -1.68 25.88 17.48
CA THR A 151 -0.99 24.71 16.90
C THR A 151 -0.18 23.97 17.97
N ALA A 152 0.50 22.88 17.60
CA ALA A 152 1.54 22.27 18.45
C ALA A 152 2.72 23.22 18.80
N TRP A 153 2.83 24.37 18.10
CA TRP A 153 3.89 25.37 18.28
C TRP A 153 3.31 26.75 18.66
N PRO A 154 2.81 26.93 19.89
CA PRO A 154 2.36 28.23 20.37
C PRO A 154 3.55 29.18 20.60
N GLU A 155 3.44 30.43 20.15
CA GLU A 155 4.51 31.45 20.27
C GLU A 155 4.79 31.91 21.72
N GLN A 156 4.01 31.45 22.70
CA GLN A 156 3.98 31.97 24.07
C GLN A 156 4.57 31.00 25.11
N TYR A 157 4.72 29.71 24.79
CA TYR A 157 5.23 28.67 25.69
C TYR A 157 5.70 27.43 24.91
N ALA A 158 6.46 26.56 25.57
CA ALA A 158 6.77 25.22 25.07
C ALA A 158 5.59 24.29 25.39
N ALA A 159 4.95 23.70 24.38
CA ALA A 159 3.81 22.81 24.57
C ALA A 159 4.28 21.40 24.99
N SER A 160 3.57 20.76 25.91
CA SER A 160 3.74 19.33 26.21
C SER A 160 2.73 18.48 25.43
N ILE A 161 2.95 17.16 25.39
CA ILE A 161 1.98 16.18 24.87
C ILE A 161 0.58 16.35 25.51
N ARG A 162 0.50 16.84 26.76
CA ARG A 162 -0.77 17.03 27.49
C ARG A 162 -1.56 18.27 27.06
N ASP A 163 -0.90 19.22 26.43
CA ASP A 163 -1.54 20.46 25.94
C ASP A 163 -2.18 20.25 24.57
N ILE A 164 -1.86 19.16 23.86
CA ILE A 164 -2.41 18.83 22.54
C ILE A 164 -3.77 18.12 22.71
N LEU A 165 -4.78 18.92 23.06
CA LEU A 165 -6.14 18.49 23.40
C LEU A 165 -6.91 17.88 22.21
N ASP A 166 -6.60 18.30 20.98
CA ASP A 166 -7.17 17.68 19.76
C ASP A 166 -6.56 16.29 19.46
N GLY A 167 -5.48 15.91 20.18
CA GLY A 167 -4.85 14.59 20.16
C GLY A 167 -3.51 14.55 19.39
N VAL A 168 -2.46 13.96 19.99
CA VAL A 168 -1.11 13.89 19.38
C VAL A 168 -1.06 13.12 18.05
N HIS A 169 -1.97 12.16 17.86
CA HIS A 169 -2.13 11.44 16.60
C HIS A 169 -2.99 12.18 15.57
N ASN A 170 -3.61 13.31 15.94
CA ASN A 170 -4.49 14.13 15.10
C ASN A 170 -3.88 15.50 14.72
N THR A 171 -2.94 16.04 15.52
CA THR A 171 -2.30 17.34 15.27
C THR A 171 -1.03 17.23 14.42
N ILE A 172 -0.97 17.97 13.31
CA ILE A 172 0.26 18.23 12.54
C ILE A 172 1.21 19.10 13.35
N MET A 173 2.48 18.70 13.41
CA MET A 173 3.55 19.43 14.07
C MET A 173 4.52 20.08 13.06
N VAL A 174 5.04 19.34 12.08
CA VAL A 174 6.02 19.86 11.11
C VAL A 174 5.58 19.52 9.68
N VAL A 175 5.77 20.45 8.75
CA VAL A 175 5.41 20.30 7.32
C VAL A 175 6.63 20.39 6.41
N GLU A 176 6.65 19.61 5.32
CA GLU A 176 7.65 19.72 4.25
C GLU A 176 7.28 20.87 3.29
N ARG A 177 8.26 21.70 2.88
CA ARG A 177 8.07 22.77 1.88
C ARG A 177 9.19 22.84 0.85
N ASN A 178 8.85 22.57 -0.41
CA ASN A 178 9.74 22.71 -1.57
C ASN A 178 10.13 24.18 -1.86
N ASP A 179 9.24 25.12 -1.53
CA ASP A 179 9.47 26.57 -1.66
C ASP A 179 10.23 27.20 -0.48
N SER A 180 10.61 26.41 0.54
CA SER A 180 11.34 26.90 1.71
C SER A 180 12.70 27.53 1.36
N ASP A 181 12.87 28.80 1.70
CA ASP A 181 14.13 29.54 1.65
C ASP A 181 14.87 29.60 3.01
N VAL A 182 14.23 29.07 4.07
CA VAL A 182 14.61 29.18 5.49
C VAL A 182 15.95 28.49 5.77
N LEU A 183 16.85 29.18 6.46
CA LEU A 183 18.13 28.58 6.91
C LEU A 183 17.93 27.68 8.14
N TRP A 184 18.69 26.60 8.27
CA TRP A 184 18.44 25.55 9.26
C TRP A 184 18.52 26.04 10.72
N MET A 185 19.31 27.08 11.01
CA MET A 185 19.37 27.74 12.34
C MET A 185 18.39 28.93 12.50
N GLU A 186 17.72 29.36 11.44
CA GLU A 186 16.86 30.55 11.43
C GLU A 186 15.56 30.32 12.25
N PRO A 187 15.23 31.16 13.24
CA PRO A 187 13.99 31.10 14.04
C PRO A 187 12.79 31.69 13.28
N ARG A 188 12.64 31.27 12.02
CA ARG A 188 11.49 31.50 11.15
C ARG A 188 10.95 30.15 10.72
N ASP A 189 9.65 29.99 10.88
CA ASP A 189 8.85 28.83 10.49
C ASP A 189 7.50 29.37 9.97
N VAL A 190 6.59 28.50 9.51
CA VAL A 190 5.43 28.88 8.70
C VAL A 190 4.28 29.38 9.58
N SER A 191 3.67 30.53 9.29
CA SER A 191 2.43 30.94 9.97
C SER A 191 1.22 30.11 9.52
N LEU A 192 0.19 30.00 10.37
CA LEU A 192 -1.06 29.34 10.01
C LEU A 192 -1.71 29.87 8.71
N SER A 193 -1.48 31.16 8.38
CA SER A 193 -1.89 31.78 7.11
C SER A 193 -1.07 31.31 5.91
N GLU A 194 0.26 31.23 6.03
CA GLU A 194 1.16 30.77 4.95
C GLU A 194 1.05 29.26 4.70
N ALA A 195 0.65 28.49 5.72
CA ALA A 195 0.25 27.10 5.57
C ALA A 195 -1.05 26.95 4.75
N GLN A 196 -1.98 27.91 4.86
CA GLN A 196 -3.31 27.85 4.22
C GLN A 196 -3.39 28.52 2.84
N GLN A 197 -2.49 29.45 2.51
CA GLN A 197 -2.58 30.26 1.28
C GLN A 197 -1.90 29.64 0.04
N THR A 198 -1.17 28.53 0.20
CA THR A 198 -0.45 27.87 -0.91
C THR A 198 -1.18 26.60 -1.34
N PRO A 199 -2.03 26.62 -2.39
CA PRO A 199 -2.36 25.39 -3.10
C PRO A 199 -1.05 24.80 -3.63
N LEU A 200 -0.73 23.58 -3.21
CA LEU A 200 0.61 22.97 -3.28
C LEU A 200 1.19 22.98 -4.70
N SER A 201 1.97 24.02 -4.99
CA SER A 201 2.49 24.31 -6.32
C SER A 201 3.78 23.53 -6.55
N VAL A 202 3.62 22.22 -6.67
CA VAL A 202 4.69 21.28 -7.02
C VAL A 202 5.01 21.46 -8.52
N SER A 203 5.82 22.47 -8.82
CA SER A 203 6.38 22.68 -10.17
C SER A 203 7.50 21.67 -10.43
N HIS A 204 7.12 20.41 -10.62
CA HIS A 204 8.01 19.37 -11.12
C HIS A 204 8.50 19.69 -12.54
N PRO A 205 9.59 19.04 -13.01
CA PRO A 205 9.86 18.90 -14.43
C PRO A 205 8.66 18.27 -15.17
N PRO A 206 8.54 18.41 -16.51
CA PRO A 206 7.28 18.18 -17.24
C PRO A 206 6.65 16.77 -17.19
N ASP A 207 7.32 15.79 -16.59
CA ASP A 207 7.03 14.36 -16.73
C ASP A 207 6.58 13.68 -15.42
N ALA A 208 6.27 14.44 -14.36
CA ALA A 208 5.88 13.89 -13.06
C ALA A 208 4.60 14.51 -12.48
N GLU A 209 3.57 13.68 -12.28
CA GLU A 209 2.41 13.99 -11.43
C GLU A 209 2.75 13.68 -9.96
N SER A 210 2.62 14.65 -9.05
CA SER A 210 2.44 14.41 -7.61
C SER A 210 2.31 15.73 -6.83
N GLY A 211 1.08 16.23 -6.67
CA GLY A 211 0.77 17.27 -5.69
C GLY A 211 0.78 16.70 -4.27
N ILE A 212 1.95 16.37 -3.73
CA ILE A 212 2.12 15.62 -2.48
C ILE A 212 3.12 16.32 -1.54
N GLN A 213 2.75 16.46 -0.27
CA GLN A 213 3.55 17.11 0.79
C GLN A 213 3.69 16.18 2.01
N HIS A 214 4.89 15.94 2.55
CA HIS A 214 5.00 15.21 3.82
C HIS A 214 4.72 16.11 5.04
N VAL A 215 4.10 15.51 6.07
CA VAL A 215 3.81 16.12 7.38
C VAL A 215 4.14 15.13 8.51
N LEU A 216 4.65 15.65 9.62
CA LEU A 216 5.00 14.93 10.84
C LEU A 216 4.03 15.35 11.95
N LEU A 217 3.49 14.38 12.69
CA LEU A 217 2.54 14.62 13.77
C LEU A 217 3.23 14.75 15.12
N ALA A 218 2.53 15.33 16.10
CA ALA A 218 3.02 15.38 17.47
C ALA A 218 3.27 13.98 18.08
N GLY A 219 2.57 12.95 17.61
CA GLY A 219 2.80 11.54 17.93
C GLY A 219 3.92 10.85 17.12
N GLY A 220 4.78 11.60 16.43
CA GLY A 220 5.98 11.08 15.74
C GLY A 220 5.75 10.41 14.38
N SER A 221 4.50 10.15 13.98
CA SER A 221 4.17 9.52 12.69
C SER A 221 4.32 10.50 11.51
N VAL A 222 4.74 9.98 10.35
CA VAL A 222 4.96 10.77 9.13
C VAL A 222 4.05 10.28 8.02
N HIS A 223 3.27 11.21 7.49
CA HIS A 223 2.26 11.02 6.47
C HIS A 223 2.59 11.92 5.27
N ALA A 224 2.09 11.63 4.07
CA ALA A 224 2.05 12.64 3.02
C ALA A 224 0.60 13.07 2.81
N VAL A 225 0.38 14.26 2.24
CA VAL A 225 -0.92 14.92 2.12
C VAL A 225 -1.10 15.36 0.66
N SER A 226 -2.32 15.19 0.12
CA SER A 226 -2.66 15.63 -1.24
C SER A 226 -2.83 17.15 -1.34
N SER A 227 -2.46 17.73 -2.47
CA SER A 227 -2.78 19.11 -2.87
C SER A 227 -4.27 19.39 -2.99
N GLU A 228 -5.10 18.35 -3.03
CA GLU A 228 -6.56 18.42 -3.16
C GLU A 228 -7.29 18.29 -1.80
N ILE A 229 -6.55 18.32 -0.69
CA ILE A 229 -7.12 18.32 0.67
C ILE A 229 -8.10 19.47 0.89
N ASP A 230 -9.25 19.18 1.51
CA ASP A 230 -10.19 20.21 1.93
C ASP A 230 -9.56 21.20 2.92
N ALA A 231 -9.79 22.50 2.70
CA ALA A 231 -9.08 23.56 3.41
C ALA A 231 -9.50 23.68 4.89
N ASP A 232 -10.75 23.38 5.24
CA ASP A 232 -11.21 23.40 6.63
C ASP A 232 -10.82 22.11 7.38
N THR A 233 -10.74 20.99 6.68
CA THR A 233 -10.17 19.73 7.17
C THR A 233 -8.67 19.89 7.47
N TYR A 234 -7.88 20.46 6.55
CA TYR A 234 -6.47 20.75 6.78
C TYR A 234 -6.26 21.74 7.92
N ARG A 235 -7.07 22.80 7.99
CA ARG A 235 -7.10 23.75 9.12
C ARG A 235 -7.40 23.07 10.45
N SER A 236 -8.19 22.00 10.46
CA SER A 236 -8.50 21.22 11.67
C SER A 236 -7.31 20.38 12.13
N LEU A 237 -6.57 19.73 11.21
CA LEU A 237 -5.32 19.03 11.55
C LEU A 237 -4.21 19.95 12.07
N LEU A 238 -4.19 21.22 11.65
CA LEU A 238 -3.26 22.23 12.15
C LEU A 238 -3.61 22.75 13.55
N SER A 239 -4.70 22.26 14.16
CA SER A 239 -5.14 22.63 15.51
C SER A 239 -4.64 21.65 16.57
N ALA A 240 -4.40 22.17 17.77
CA ALA A 240 -4.17 21.44 19.01
C ALA A 240 -5.19 21.77 20.12
N TYR A 241 -6.02 22.82 19.95
CA TYR A 241 -6.94 23.37 20.96
C TYR A 241 -8.30 23.78 20.34
N GLY A 242 -8.80 23.01 19.38
CA GLY A 242 -9.91 23.38 18.49
C GLY A 242 -11.28 23.27 19.17
N GLY A 243 -11.45 22.32 20.09
CA GLY A 243 -12.69 22.11 20.85
C GLY A 243 -13.84 21.46 20.07
N ALA A 244 -13.76 21.47 18.74
CA ALA A 244 -14.36 20.48 17.86
C ALA A 244 -13.20 19.65 17.26
N PRO A 245 -12.70 18.61 17.96
CA PRO A 245 -11.65 17.75 17.41
C PRO A 245 -12.15 17.09 16.13
N PHE A 246 -11.24 16.67 15.26
CA PHE A 246 -11.63 15.75 14.19
C PHE A 246 -12.24 14.49 14.84
N PRO A 247 -13.47 14.07 14.48
CA PRO A 247 -14.20 13.05 15.24
C PRO A 247 -13.64 11.64 15.10
N GLY A 248 -12.66 11.43 14.21
CA GLY A 248 -11.84 10.23 14.21
C GLY A 248 -10.82 10.24 15.34
N VAL A 249 -10.79 9.12 16.09
CA VAL A 249 -9.65 8.73 16.94
C VAL A 249 -8.46 8.28 16.05
N GLU A 250 -8.69 8.19 14.74
CA GLU A 250 -7.75 7.86 13.68
C GLU A 250 -7.72 8.99 12.64
N TRP A 251 -6.60 9.13 11.94
CA TRP A 251 -6.50 10.06 10.81
C TRP A 251 -7.45 9.67 9.66
N PRO A 252 -8.06 10.63 8.95
CA PRO A 252 -8.75 10.32 7.71
C PRO A 252 -7.72 9.89 6.68
N LEU A 253 -7.89 8.70 6.11
CA LEU A 253 -6.97 8.14 5.11
C LEU A 253 -6.94 8.93 3.80
N GLU A 254 -7.91 9.81 3.56
CA GLU A 254 -7.86 10.81 2.47
C GLU A 254 -6.69 11.78 2.61
N LEU A 255 -6.21 11.99 3.83
CA LEU A 255 -5.11 12.90 4.15
C LEU A 255 -3.76 12.17 4.15
N LEU A 256 -3.76 10.91 3.70
CA LEU A 256 -2.60 10.04 3.53
C LEU A 256 -2.32 9.82 2.03
N ALA A 257 -1.70 10.82 1.39
CA ALA A 257 -0.85 10.52 0.24
C ALA A 257 0.32 9.64 0.72
N GLY A 258 0.73 8.70 -0.14
CA GLY A 258 1.11 7.40 0.42
C GLY A 258 -0.13 6.65 0.88
N SER A 259 -1.07 6.47 -0.05
CA SER A 259 -1.92 5.28 -0.09
C SER A 259 -1.08 4.03 0.18
N TYR A 260 -1.69 2.94 0.63
CA TYR A 260 -1.04 1.64 0.48
C TYR A 260 -0.72 1.45 -1.00
N ASP A 261 0.57 1.40 -1.32
CA ASP A 261 1.03 1.18 -2.68
C ASP A 261 0.86 -0.32 -2.96
N PHE A 262 -0.37 -0.67 -3.32
CA PHE A 262 -0.75 -2.00 -3.78
C PHE A 262 -0.19 -2.30 -5.20
N GLY A 263 0.59 -1.38 -5.78
CA GLY A 263 0.99 -1.39 -7.18
C GLY A 263 -0.12 -0.86 -8.11
N PRO A 264 0.17 -0.76 -9.42
CA PRO A 264 -0.83 -0.40 -10.42
C PRO A 264 -1.97 -1.43 -10.47
N GLU A 265 -3.18 -0.98 -10.81
CA GLU A 265 -4.34 -1.88 -10.96
C GLU A 265 -4.15 -2.80 -12.18
N LEU A 266 -4.00 -4.10 -11.93
CA LEU A 266 -3.75 -5.13 -12.94
C LEU A 266 -5.05 -5.82 -13.35
N SER A 267 -5.30 -5.95 -14.65
CA SER A 267 -6.40 -6.76 -15.16
C SER A 267 -6.10 -8.26 -15.06
N SER A 268 -7.13 -9.09 -15.05
CA SER A 268 -6.98 -10.55 -15.19
C SER A 268 -6.36 -11.02 -16.51
N GLU A 269 -6.25 -10.15 -17.52
CA GLU A 269 -5.54 -10.43 -18.78
C GLU A 269 -4.02 -10.19 -18.65
N GLN A 270 -3.62 -9.26 -17.77
CA GLN A 270 -2.23 -9.02 -17.38
C GLN A 270 -1.72 -10.09 -16.40
N LEU A 271 -2.62 -10.91 -15.85
CA LEU A 271 -2.35 -12.00 -14.91
C LEU A 271 -2.82 -13.34 -15.50
N PRO A 272 -2.26 -13.77 -16.65
CA PRO A 272 -2.71 -14.95 -17.38
C PRO A 272 -2.60 -16.24 -16.55
N THR A 273 -1.87 -16.26 -15.44
CA THR A 273 -1.75 -17.39 -14.52
C THR A 273 -2.41 -17.16 -13.14
N THR A 274 -3.33 -16.20 -13.00
CA THR A 274 -4.11 -15.95 -11.77
C THR A 274 -5.62 -16.10 -11.97
N ASP A 275 -6.22 -17.07 -11.30
CA ASP A 275 -7.68 -17.25 -11.21
C ASP A 275 -8.25 -16.48 -10.02
N VAL A 276 -8.55 -15.19 -10.20
CA VAL A 276 -9.41 -14.46 -9.23
C VAL A 276 -10.83 -14.97 -9.37
N VAL A 277 -11.48 -15.42 -8.29
CA VAL A 277 -12.76 -16.14 -8.38
C VAL A 277 -13.65 -15.91 -7.16
N PRO A 278 -14.98 -15.76 -7.37
CA PRO A 278 -15.90 -15.36 -6.30
C PRO A 278 -16.45 -16.53 -5.45
N TYR A 279 -15.98 -17.76 -5.68
CA TYR A 279 -16.50 -19.02 -5.10
C TYR A 279 -15.36 -19.94 -4.64
N THR A 280 -15.64 -20.84 -3.70
CA THR A 280 -14.64 -21.76 -3.13
C THR A 280 -14.71 -23.17 -3.68
N SER A 281 -15.79 -23.60 -4.32
CA SER A 281 -15.93 -24.95 -4.87
C SER A 281 -15.10 -25.22 -6.14
N GLY A 282 -14.33 -24.24 -6.63
CA GLY A 282 -13.56 -24.37 -7.86
C GLY A 282 -12.31 -25.24 -7.72
N PRO A 283 -11.79 -25.80 -8.83
CA PRO A 283 -10.58 -26.59 -8.81
C PRO A 283 -9.34 -25.72 -8.59
N ILE A 284 -8.41 -26.17 -7.74
CA ILE A 284 -7.06 -25.59 -7.73
C ILE A 284 -6.32 -26.12 -8.96
N ILE A 285 -6.16 -25.27 -9.97
CA ILE A 285 -5.45 -25.63 -11.19
C ILE A 285 -3.94 -25.50 -10.95
N GLU A 286 -3.18 -26.54 -11.31
CA GLU A 286 -1.76 -26.57 -11.01
C GLU A 286 -0.95 -25.50 -11.78
N GLY A 287 -0.15 -24.74 -11.04
CA GLY A 287 0.63 -23.60 -11.52
C GLY A 287 -0.14 -22.28 -11.66
N ARG A 288 -1.45 -22.25 -11.33
CA ARG A 288 -2.27 -21.03 -11.34
C ARG A 288 -2.56 -20.56 -9.92
N ASN A 289 -2.52 -19.24 -9.69
CA ASN A 289 -2.99 -18.65 -8.43
C ASN A 289 -4.53 -18.81 -8.37
N TYR A 290 -5.11 -18.94 -7.17
CA TYR A 290 -6.57 -18.98 -6.95
C TYR A 290 -6.91 -17.96 -5.86
N LEU A 291 -7.48 -16.81 -6.23
CA LEU A 291 -7.65 -15.65 -5.33
C LEU A 291 -9.13 -15.43 -5.03
N TYR A 292 -9.53 -15.64 -3.78
CA TYR A 292 -10.91 -15.52 -3.30
C TYR A 292 -11.06 -14.43 -2.24
N CYS A 293 -12.13 -13.64 -2.35
CA CYS A 293 -12.59 -12.73 -1.31
C CYS A 293 -14.12 -12.75 -1.22
N ALA A 294 -14.64 -12.75 0.00
CA ALA A 294 -16.07 -12.93 0.29
C ALA A 294 -17.00 -11.85 -0.28
N THR A 295 -16.48 -10.67 -0.64
CA THR A 295 -17.26 -9.51 -1.12
C THR A 295 -18.21 -9.88 -2.27
N PHE A 296 -17.74 -10.63 -3.27
CA PHE A 296 -18.59 -10.97 -4.41
C PHE A 296 -19.69 -11.99 -4.07
N GLN A 297 -19.45 -12.95 -3.17
CA GLN A 297 -20.50 -13.85 -2.67
C GLN A 297 -21.55 -13.09 -1.85
N ILE A 298 -21.13 -12.13 -1.01
CA ILE A 298 -22.06 -11.27 -0.26
C ILE A 298 -22.94 -10.45 -1.22
N ALA A 299 -22.38 -9.88 -2.29
CA ALA A 299 -23.15 -9.17 -3.32
C ALA A 299 -24.09 -10.10 -4.11
N TRP A 300 -23.66 -11.33 -4.41
CA TRP A 300 -24.49 -12.35 -5.08
C TRP A 300 -25.64 -12.84 -4.19
N ASP A 301 -25.42 -13.03 -2.90
CA ASP A 301 -26.46 -13.41 -1.95
C ASP A 301 -27.50 -12.29 -1.76
N ASP A 302 -27.10 -11.01 -1.79
CA ASP A 302 -28.02 -9.87 -1.84
C ASP A 302 -28.82 -9.82 -3.16
N PHE A 303 -28.22 -10.23 -4.30
CA PHE A 303 -28.93 -10.38 -5.57
C PHE A 303 -29.95 -11.52 -5.52
N ARG A 304 -29.58 -12.70 -4.99
CA ARG A 304 -30.50 -13.81 -4.73
C ARG A 304 -31.66 -13.37 -3.84
N SER A 305 -31.37 -12.57 -2.80
CA SER A 305 -32.41 -12.03 -1.91
C SER A 305 -33.39 -11.10 -2.63
N LEU A 306 -32.96 -10.30 -3.61
CA LEU A 306 -33.86 -9.44 -4.39
C LEU A 306 -34.83 -10.26 -5.25
N VAL A 307 -34.38 -11.36 -5.85
CA VAL A 307 -35.21 -12.28 -6.65
C VAL A 307 -35.96 -13.33 -5.81
N GLY A 308 -36.22 -13.03 -4.53
CA GLY A 308 -37.01 -13.92 -3.65
C GLY A 308 -36.31 -15.20 -3.22
N GLY A 309 -34.97 -15.24 -3.27
CA GLY A 309 -34.13 -16.35 -2.83
C GLY A 309 -33.91 -17.47 -3.86
N VAL A 310 -34.44 -17.34 -5.08
CA VAL A 310 -34.25 -18.34 -6.15
C VAL A 310 -32.82 -18.31 -6.71
N PRO A 311 -32.30 -19.42 -7.27
CA PRO A 311 -31.00 -19.43 -7.95
C PRO A 311 -30.99 -18.47 -9.16
N ILE A 312 -29.98 -17.60 -9.23
CA ILE A 312 -29.76 -16.72 -10.39
C ILE A 312 -29.19 -17.56 -11.52
N ARG A 313 -29.98 -17.75 -12.57
CA ARG A 313 -29.55 -18.46 -13.78
C ARG A 313 -29.09 -17.49 -14.85
N LEU A 314 -27.98 -17.80 -15.50
CA LEU A 314 -27.41 -17.03 -16.60
C LEU A 314 -27.40 -17.93 -17.84
N LYS A 315 -28.02 -17.50 -18.94
CA LYS A 315 -28.00 -18.22 -20.24
C LYS A 315 -26.57 -18.67 -20.59
N GLY A 316 -26.43 -19.95 -20.92
CA GLY A 316 -25.14 -20.61 -21.12
C GLY A 316 -24.60 -21.38 -19.90
N ASP A 317 -25.29 -21.27 -18.74
CA ASP A 317 -24.96 -21.94 -17.48
C ASP A 317 -23.44 -21.91 -17.13
N PRO A 318 -22.81 -20.72 -17.10
CA PRO A 318 -21.38 -20.59 -16.84
C PRO A 318 -21.02 -21.20 -15.46
N PRO A 319 -19.99 -22.07 -15.36
CA PRO A 319 -19.81 -22.94 -14.19
C PRO A 319 -19.76 -22.25 -12.82
N PHE A 320 -19.21 -21.03 -12.75
CA PHE A 320 -19.17 -20.27 -11.50
C PHE A 320 -20.59 -19.96 -10.98
N ALA A 321 -21.58 -19.66 -11.84
CA ALA A 321 -22.93 -19.28 -11.41
C ALA A 321 -23.63 -20.44 -10.70
N ALA A 322 -23.35 -21.69 -11.09
CA ALA A 322 -23.82 -22.86 -10.36
C ALA A 322 -23.20 -22.94 -8.95
N ALA A 323 -21.90 -22.64 -8.81
CA ALA A 323 -21.22 -22.58 -7.51
C ALA A 323 -21.74 -21.44 -6.63
N MET A 324 -21.85 -20.21 -7.14
CA MET A 324 -22.36 -19.03 -6.43
C MET A 324 -23.79 -19.21 -5.88
N ASN A 325 -24.60 -20.05 -6.53
CA ASN A 325 -25.95 -20.41 -6.07
C ASN A 325 -25.97 -21.57 -5.07
N ALA A 326 -24.94 -22.41 -5.05
CA ALA A 326 -24.78 -23.51 -4.09
C ALA A 326 -24.10 -23.07 -2.80
N GLU A 327 -23.19 -22.11 -2.88
CA GLU A 327 -22.52 -21.44 -1.76
C GLU A 327 -23.39 -20.29 -1.20
N SER A 328 -23.00 -19.76 -0.05
CA SER A 328 -23.54 -18.53 0.57
C SER A 328 -22.60 -18.06 1.69
N PHE A 329 -22.36 -16.75 1.85
CA PHE A 329 -21.45 -16.25 2.89
C PHE A 329 -22.17 -15.96 4.22
N PRO A 330 -21.78 -16.58 5.35
CA PRO A 330 -22.37 -16.28 6.65
C PRO A 330 -21.88 -14.91 7.15
N ARG A 331 -22.73 -13.89 7.06
CA ARG A 331 -22.46 -12.50 7.50
C ARG A 331 -21.99 -12.37 8.96
N THR A 332 -22.14 -13.40 9.79
CA THR A 332 -21.60 -13.48 11.17
C THR A 332 -20.12 -13.86 11.24
N ALA A 333 -19.46 -14.14 10.12
CA ALA A 333 -18.01 -14.36 10.02
C ALA A 333 -17.22 -13.09 9.64
N LEU A 334 -17.90 -11.93 9.73
CA LEU A 334 -17.32 -10.59 9.59
C LEU A 334 -17.97 -9.67 10.62
N SER A 335 -17.15 -9.05 11.46
CA SER A 335 -17.53 -7.91 12.30
C SER A 335 -18.19 -6.81 11.46
N GLU A 336 -19.32 -6.26 11.93
CA GLU A 336 -20.13 -5.36 11.11
C GLU A 336 -19.31 -4.18 10.58
N ASP A 337 -18.52 -3.52 11.43
CA ASP A 337 -17.83 -2.29 11.07
C ASP A 337 -16.74 -2.45 9.99
N SER A 338 -16.22 -3.67 9.77
CA SER A 338 -15.27 -3.97 8.69
C SER A 338 -15.88 -4.04 7.28
N TYR A 339 -17.22 -3.97 7.12
CA TYR A 339 -17.83 -4.04 5.79
C TYR A 339 -19.13 -3.24 5.56
N VAL A 340 -19.39 -2.96 4.28
CA VAL A 340 -20.65 -2.45 3.75
C VAL A 340 -21.10 -3.38 2.62
N ALA A 341 -22.36 -3.83 2.67
CA ALA A 341 -22.99 -4.52 1.54
C ALA A 341 -24.44 -4.05 1.35
N ARG A 342 -24.86 -3.85 0.11
CA ARG A 342 -26.16 -3.31 -0.30
C ARG A 342 -26.55 -3.87 -1.67
N GLY A 343 -27.81 -4.27 -1.84
CA GLY A 343 -28.37 -4.73 -3.11
C GLY A 343 -29.75 -4.15 -3.39
N GLY A 344 -30.05 -3.83 -4.65
CA GLY A 344 -31.36 -3.29 -5.02
C GLY A 344 -31.44 -2.64 -6.42
N LEU A 345 -32.56 -1.96 -6.66
CA LEU A 345 -32.88 -1.27 -7.92
C LEU A 345 -32.46 0.20 -7.88
N VAL A 346 -31.91 0.72 -8.98
CA VAL A 346 -31.42 2.11 -9.06
C VAL A 346 -32.53 3.13 -8.84
N ARG A 347 -33.68 2.92 -9.51
CA ARG A 347 -34.91 3.73 -9.34
C ARG A 347 -35.44 3.81 -7.89
N ASP A 348 -35.14 2.81 -7.07
CA ASP A 348 -35.67 2.70 -5.71
C ASP A 348 -34.68 3.29 -4.67
N GLY A 349 -33.55 3.84 -5.13
CA GLY A 349 -32.62 4.66 -4.34
C GLY A 349 -31.31 3.98 -3.93
N ILE A 350 -31.04 2.74 -4.36
CA ILE A 350 -29.91 1.93 -3.85
C ILE A 350 -28.54 2.61 -3.90
N LEU A 351 -28.27 3.44 -4.92
CA LEU A 351 -27.00 4.19 -5.02
C LEU A 351 -26.81 5.19 -3.88
N LYS A 352 -27.91 5.76 -3.36
CA LYS A 352 -27.90 6.63 -2.18
C LYS A 352 -27.66 5.82 -0.90
N ASP A 353 -28.17 4.61 -0.81
CA ASP A 353 -27.99 3.73 0.36
C ASP A 353 -26.58 3.10 0.40
N ILE A 354 -25.99 2.85 -0.78
CA ILE A 354 -24.56 2.56 -0.95
C ILE A 354 -23.74 3.76 -0.49
N ALA A 355 -23.99 4.96 -1.05
CA ALA A 355 -23.26 6.17 -0.68
C ALA A 355 -23.37 6.52 0.80
N ALA A 356 -24.54 6.35 1.42
CA ALA A 356 -24.75 6.58 2.86
C ALA A 356 -24.09 5.49 3.72
N GLY A 357 -24.10 4.23 3.30
CA GLY A 357 -23.40 3.14 3.98
C GLY A 357 -21.88 3.34 3.96
N MET A 358 -21.33 3.67 2.79
CA MET A 358 -19.91 3.97 2.61
C MET A 358 -19.53 5.25 3.35
N SER A 359 -20.22 6.38 3.16
CA SER A 359 -19.95 7.63 3.89
C SER A 359 -20.00 7.48 5.42
N LYS A 360 -20.77 6.52 5.96
CA LYS A 360 -20.83 6.27 7.40
C LYS A 360 -19.63 5.45 7.93
N LYS A 361 -19.20 4.40 7.23
CA LYS A 361 -18.16 3.47 7.71
C LYS A 361 -16.78 3.70 7.09
N PHE A 362 -16.77 4.03 5.80
CA PHE A 362 -15.60 4.26 4.97
C PHE A 362 -15.73 5.60 4.21
N PRO A 363 -15.84 6.75 4.92
CA PRO A 363 -15.92 8.06 4.28
C PRO A 363 -14.79 8.29 3.28
N ASN A 364 -13.61 7.72 3.58
CA ASN A 364 -12.38 7.82 2.81
C ASN A 364 -12.38 6.98 1.52
N ALA A 365 -13.31 6.04 1.35
CA ALA A 365 -13.37 5.20 0.16
C ALA A 365 -13.99 5.95 -1.04
N ARG A 366 -13.69 5.49 -2.27
CA ARG A 366 -14.24 6.03 -3.51
C ARG A 366 -14.80 4.90 -4.39
N PRO A 367 -16.03 4.42 -4.10
CA PRO A 367 -16.62 3.29 -4.81
C PRO A 367 -16.68 3.47 -6.33
N GLY A 368 -16.17 2.50 -7.09
CA GLY A 368 -16.22 2.51 -8.56
C GLY A 368 -17.65 2.61 -9.09
N ILE A 369 -18.60 1.97 -8.40
CA ILE A 369 -20.03 2.01 -8.71
C ILE A 369 -20.67 3.41 -8.54
N LEU A 370 -20.05 4.32 -7.78
CA LEU A 370 -20.51 5.71 -7.65
C LEU A 370 -19.81 6.63 -8.66
N ALA A 371 -18.57 6.33 -9.04
CA ALA A 371 -17.84 7.06 -10.08
C ALA A 371 -18.32 6.73 -11.51
N SER A 372 -18.90 5.55 -11.74
CA SER A 372 -19.51 5.15 -13.01
C SER A 372 -20.82 4.39 -12.76
N PRO A 373 -21.91 5.11 -12.41
CA PRO A 373 -23.14 4.51 -11.92
C PRO A 373 -23.98 3.82 -13.01
N PRO A 374 -24.70 2.74 -12.65
CA PRO A 374 -25.64 2.07 -13.54
C PRO A 374 -26.83 2.97 -13.94
N SER A 375 -27.48 2.63 -15.05
CA SER A 375 -28.66 3.36 -15.55
C SER A 375 -29.83 3.36 -14.54
N HIS A 376 -30.72 4.34 -14.63
CA HIS A 376 -31.89 4.47 -13.74
C HIS A 376 -32.83 3.24 -13.74
N GLN A 377 -32.82 2.43 -14.81
CA GLN A 377 -33.62 1.20 -14.89
C GLN A 377 -32.87 -0.06 -14.42
N GLY A 378 -31.58 0.05 -14.15
CA GLY A 378 -30.73 -1.06 -13.74
C GLY A 378 -30.85 -1.47 -12.27
N VAL A 379 -30.04 -2.47 -11.93
CA VAL A 379 -29.78 -2.95 -10.57
C VAL A 379 -28.36 -2.60 -10.15
N ALA A 380 -28.12 -2.58 -8.85
CA ALA A 380 -26.79 -2.46 -8.25
C ALA A 380 -26.68 -3.44 -7.08
N PHE A 381 -25.66 -4.29 -7.12
CA PHE A 381 -25.23 -5.11 -5.98
C PHE A 381 -23.80 -4.77 -5.66
N TYR A 382 -23.55 -4.41 -4.40
CA TYR A 382 -22.30 -3.81 -3.97
C TYR A 382 -21.85 -4.39 -2.64
N ALA A 383 -20.58 -4.76 -2.55
CA ALA A 383 -19.93 -5.12 -1.30
C ALA A 383 -18.51 -4.55 -1.24
N TYR A 384 -18.17 -3.96 -0.10
CA TYR A 384 -16.85 -3.43 0.23
C TYR A 384 -16.42 -3.96 1.59
N LEU A 385 -15.21 -4.52 1.64
CA LEU A 385 -14.55 -5.05 2.84
C LEU A 385 -13.21 -4.36 3.02
N ARG A 386 -12.91 -3.94 4.26
CA ARG A 386 -11.59 -3.46 4.65
C ARG A 386 -11.16 -4.06 5.99
N LYS A 387 -9.94 -4.59 6.03
CA LYS A 387 -9.25 -5.08 7.24
C LYS A 387 -7.79 -4.64 7.19
N ASP A 388 -7.34 -3.96 8.23
CA ASP A 388 -5.94 -3.59 8.45
C ASP A 388 -5.38 -4.46 9.57
N LEU A 389 -4.37 -5.28 9.24
CA LEU A 389 -3.88 -6.39 10.06
C LEU A 389 -2.37 -6.24 10.34
N PRO A 390 -1.94 -5.20 11.08
CA PRO A 390 -0.55 -5.07 11.50
C PRO A 390 -0.13 -6.27 12.36
N PHE A 391 1.09 -6.76 12.16
CA PHE A 391 1.70 -7.74 13.06
C PHE A 391 1.82 -7.17 14.47
N ARG A 392 1.93 -8.04 15.49
CA ARG A 392 2.19 -7.62 16.86
C ARG A 392 3.56 -6.91 16.96
N GLU A 393 4.57 -7.46 16.31
CA GLU A 393 5.90 -6.84 16.12
C GLU A 393 6.29 -6.88 14.64
N LYS A 394 7.12 -5.93 14.19
CA LYS A 394 7.61 -5.89 12.81
C LYS A 394 8.62 -7.02 12.56
N PHE A 395 8.56 -7.67 11.40
CA PHE A 395 9.61 -8.58 10.94
C PHE A 395 10.72 -7.83 10.19
N ASP A 396 11.87 -8.48 10.07
CA ASP A 396 12.94 -8.03 9.19
C ASP A 396 12.75 -8.55 7.76
N ARG A 397 13.15 -7.72 6.79
CA ARG A 397 13.29 -8.14 5.39
C ARG A 397 14.59 -8.94 5.28
N LEU A 398 14.50 -10.15 4.74
CA LEU A 398 15.63 -11.06 4.67
C LEU A 398 16.63 -10.56 3.60
N PRO A 399 17.96 -10.69 3.84
CA PRO A 399 18.97 -10.16 2.94
C PRO A 399 19.23 -11.03 1.70
N ASP A 400 18.84 -12.31 1.74
CA ASP A 400 18.95 -13.26 0.63
C ASP A 400 17.55 -13.59 0.04
N PRO A 401 17.41 -13.64 -1.30
CA PRO A 401 16.11 -13.84 -1.95
C PRO A 401 15.61 -15.29 -1.88
N LEU A 402 14.31 -15.46 -1.64
CA LEU A 402 13.63 -16.74 -1.60
C LEU A 402 13.47 -17.31 -3.03
N GLN A 403 13.71 -18.61 -3.21
CA GLN A 403 14.00 -19.19 -4.54
C GLN A 403 12.79 -19.89 -5.20
N PHE A 404 11.75 -19.14 -5.56
CA PHE A 404 10.41 -19.58 -5.97
C PHE A 404 10.34 -20.61 -7.13
N THR A 405 10.57 -21.91 -6.83
CA THR A 405 10.55 -23.07 -7.75
C THR A 405 9.14 -23.47 -8.23
N THR A 406 8.40 -22.59 -8.90
CA THR A 406 7.16 -22.95 -9.61
C THR A 406 7.25 -24.20 -10.51
N THR A 407 6.09 -24.58 -11.03
CA THR A 407 5.92 -25.49 -12.17
C THR A 407 6.71 -25.13 -13.44
N SER A 408 7.13 -23.86 -13.60
CA SER A 408 7.87 -23.35 -14.77
C SER A 408 9.37 -23.08 -14.49
N GLY A 409 9.84 -23.22 -13.25
CA GLY A 409 11.24 -22.98 -12.87
C GLY A 409 11.37 -22.25 -11.52
N LYS A 410 12.62 -21.91 -11.15
CA LYS A 410 12.94 -21.08 -9.98
C LYS A 410 12.97 -19.60 -10.31
N HIS A 411 12.34 -18.78 -9.48
CA HIS A 411 12.38 -17.32 -9.56
C HIS A 411 12.86 -16.74 -8.23
N ALA A 412 13.85 -15.85 -8.23
CA ALA A 412 14.24 -15.14 -7.01
C ALA A 412 13.13 -14.13 -6.65
N VAL A 413 12.69 -14.11 -5.39
CA VAL A 413 11.66 -13.17 -4.89
C VAL A 413 12.06 -12.61 -3.53
N ALA A 414 11.70 -11.34 -3.27
CA ALA A 414 11.96 -10.70 -1.99
C ALA A 414 11.20 -11.39 -0.85
N ALA A 415 11.80 -11.48 0.33
CA ALA A 415 11.20 -12.15 1.48
C ALA A 415 11.45 -11.42 2.81
N PHE A 416 10.63 -11.76 3.82
CA PHE A 416 10.72 -11.26 5.18
C PHE A 416 10.41 -12.38 6.19
N GLY A 417 10.76 -12.17 7.47
CA GLY A 417 10.38 -13.08 8.56
C GLY A 417 11.45 -13.20 9.65
N LEU A 418 11.79 -14.44 10.01
CA LEU A 418 12.76 -14.79 11.03
C LEU A 418 14.02 -15.38 10.38
N PRO A 419 15.19 -14.70 10.42
CA PRO A 419 16.45 -15.28 10.00
C PRO A 419 16.90 -16.45 10.90
N GLU A 420 17.77 -17.32 10.36
CA GLU A 420 18.31 -18.50 11.05
C GLU A 420 19.17 -18.14 12.29
N THR A 421 19.80 -16.96 12.28
CA THR A 421 20.51 -16.37 13.43
C THR A 421 19.96 -14.98 13.75
N ASP A 422 20.23 -14.50 14.97
CA ASP A 422 20.05 -13.09 15.39
C ASP A 422 18.60 -12.53 15.42
N ALA A 423 17.59 -13.35 15.12
CA ALA A 423 16.18 -12.94 15.21
C ALA A 423 15.71 -12.69 16.67
N GLU A 424 15.08 -11.53 16.91
CA GLU A 424 14.61 -11.13 18.24
C GLU A 424 13.52 -12.08 18.81
N ALA A 425 13.59 -12.33 20.12
CA ALA A 425 12.66 -13.23 20.81
C ALA A 425 11.20 -12.79 20.72
N ILE A 426 10.92 -11.48 20.80
CA ILE A 426 9.55 -10.95 20.76
C ILE A 426 8.91 -11.08 19.36
N VAL A 427 9.72 -11.00 18.30
CA VAL A 427 9.31 -11.24 16.91
C VAL A 427 9.10 -12.74 16.63
N ARG A 428 9.78 -13.62 17.38
CA ARG A 428 9.55 -15.08 17.37
C ARG A 428 8.27 -15.48 18.11
N GLU A 429 7.99 -14.87 19.27
CA GLU A 429 6.80 -15.16 20.10
C GLU A 429 5.45 -15.01 19.38
N GLN A 430 5.35 -14.09 18.42
CA GLN A 430 4.11 -13.88 17.64
C GLN A 430 3.84 -14.98 16.60
N VAL A 431 4.74 -15.93 16.39
CA VAL A 431 4.58 -17.04 15.43
C VAL A 431 4.25 -18.34 16.17
N THR A 432 3.11 -18.95 15.85
CA THR A 432 2.69 -20.25 16.40
C THR A 432 2.68 -21.32 15.30
N VAL A 433 3.32 -22.45 15.55
CA VAL A 433 3.12 -23.67 14.74
C VAL A 433 1.78 -24.29 15.15
N LEU A 434 0.81 -24.32 14.24
CA LEU A 434 -0.51 -24.92 14.49
C LEU A 434 -0.53 -26.42 14.18
N ASP A 435 0.19 -26.84 13.13
CA ASP A 435 0.39 -28.24 12.75
C ASP A 435 1.69 -28.39 11.95
N HIS A 436 2.35 -29.56 12.04
CA HIS A 436 3.57 -29.84 11.31
C HIS A 436 3.73 -31.35 11.08
N ILE A 437 3.72 -31.75 9.81
CA ILE A 437 3.95 -33.14 9.36
C ILE A 437 5.36 -33.29 8.78
N SER A 438 5.85 -32.26 8.07
CA SER A 438 7.25 -32.18 7.61
C SER A 438 7.63 -30.74 7.26
N ASP A 439 8.92 -30.51 7.00
CA ASP A 439 9.46 -29.30 6.36
C ASP A 439 8.61 -28.84 5.16
N ASP A 440 7.99 -29.80 4.46
CA ASP A 440 7.20 -29.64 3.25
C ASP A 440 5.68 -29.64 3.42
N ASP A 441 5.17 -29.92 4.63
CA ASP A 441 3.74 -29.93 4.95
C ASP A 441 3.48 -29.44 6.41
N PHE A 442 3.08 -28.17 6.55
CA PHE A 442 2.90 -27.49 7.85
C PHE A 442 1.89 -26.33 7.79
N ILE A 443 1.42 -25.89 8.97
CA ILE A 443 0.52 -24.74 9.16
C ILE A 443 1.06 -23.82 10.26
N LEU A 444 1.26 -22.54 9.94
CA LEU A 444 1.66 -21.48 10.86
C LEU A 444 0.52 -20.47 11.08
N ARG A 445 0.59 -19.76 12.22
CA ARG A 445 -0.21 -18.58 12.53
C ARG A 445 0.70 -17.45 13.00
N ILE A 446 0.35 -16.22 12.63
CA ILE A 446 1.00 -14.99 13.13
C ILE A 446 -0.02 -14.15 13.91
N GLU A 447 0.35 -13.67 15.10
CA GLU A 447 -0.46 -12.75 15.90
C GLU A 447 -0.55 -11.36 15.24
N THR A 448 -1.75 -10.80 15.18
CA THR A 448 -1.96 -9.39 14.84
C THR A 448 -1.96 -8.53 16.11
N ALA A 449 -1.62 -7.25 15.99
CA ALA A 449 -1.69 -6.32 17.12
C ALA A 449 -3.13 -6.13 17.66
N ASN A 450 -4.16 -6.37 16.83
CA ASN A 450 -5.57 -6.19 17.22
C ASN A 450 -6.14 -7.37 18.04
N ARG A 451 -5.52 -8.56 17.96
CA ARG A 451 -5.91 -9.81 18.67
C ARG A 451 -7.34 -10.32 18.41
N GLN A 452 -8.04 -9.81 17.40
CA GLN A 452 -9.37 -10.28 16.96
C GLN A 452 -9.29 -11.03 15.61
N ASP A 453 -8.34 -10.63 14.77
CA ASP A 453 -8.01 -11.27 13.49
C ASP A 453 -6.72 -12.10 13.61
N GLU A 454 -6.64 -13.23 12.89
CA GLU A 454 -5.42 -14.04 12.77
C GLU A 454 -4.99 -14.24 11.31
N ILE A 455 -3.67 -14.27 11.08
CA ILE A 455 -3.07 -14.56 9.78
C ILE A 455 -2.61 -16.01 9.80
N VAL A 456 -3.17 -16.85 8.92
CA VAL A 456 -2.86 -18.27 8.82
C VAL A 456 -2.16 -18.57 7.49
N LEU A 457 -1.05 -19.29 7.57
CA LEU A 457 -0.16 -19.59 6.46
C LEU A 457 0.05 -21.10 6.36
N ALA A 458 -0.48 -21.71 5.30
CA ALA A 458 -0.54 -23.17 5.16
C ALA A 458 0.25 -23.65 3.93
N LYS A 459 1.34 -24.37 4.20
CA LYS A 459 2.14 -25.09 3.20
C LYS A 459 1.64 -26.53 3.18
N VAL A 460 0.70 -26.86 2.30
CA VAL A 460 0.00 -28.15 2.30
C VAL A 460 -0.17 -28.73 0.91
N VAL A 461 -0.39 -30.04 0.80
CA VAL A 461 -0.87 -30.65 -0.45
C VAL A 461 -2.33 -30.21 -0.70
N PRO A 462 -2.65 -29.55 -1.84
CA PRO A 462 -4.01 -29.09 -2.10
C PRO A 462 -4.95 -30.27 -2.39
N GLY A 463 -6.21 -30.11 -1.97
CA GLY A 463 -7.32 -30.94 -2.40
C GLY A 463 -7.67 -30.71 -3.88
N LYS A 464 -8.71 -31.40 -4.36
CA LYS A 464 -9.18 -31.24 -5.76
C LYS A 464 -9.84 -29.88 -5.97
N THR A 465 -10.41 -29.32 -4.91
CA THR A 465 -11.03 -27.99 -4.90
C THR A 465 -10.40 -27.11 -3.82
N PHE A 466 -10.61 -25.81 -3.95
CA PHE A 466 -10.19 -24.84 -2.95
C PHE A 466 -10.93 -25.07 -1.62
N ALA A 467 -12.24 -25.34 -1.67
CA ALA A 467 -13.04 -25.73 -0.50
C ALA A 467 -12.56 -27.01 0.21
N GLU A 468 -12.14 -28.06 -0.53
CA GLU A 468 -11.51 -29.24 0.08
C GLU A 468 -10.23 -28.87 0.84
N THR A 469 -9.42 -27.95 0.29
CA THR A 469 -8.15 -27.50 0.88
C THR A 469 -8.37 -26.64 2.12
N LEU A 470 -9.36 -25.74 2.10
CA LEU A 470 -9.78 -24.97 3.27
C LEU A 470 -10.23 -25.90 4.41
N ALA A 471 -11.07 -26.90 4.09
CA ALA A 471 -11.60 -27.84 5.06
C ALA A 471 -10.51 -28.71 5.73
N ASP A 472 -9.48 -29.13 4.99
CA ASP A 472 -8.32 -29.86 5.53
C ASP A 472 -7.52 -28.99 6.52
N VAL A 473 -7.15 -27.78 6.10
CA VAL A 473 -6.42 -26.82 6.96
C VAL A 473 -7.22 -26.51 8.23
N HIS A 474 -8.54 -26.27 8.13
CA HIS A 474 -9.40 -26.05 9.29
C HIS A 474 -9.59 -27.30 10.17
N ALA A 475 -9.48 -28.51 9.62
CA ALA A 475 -9.52 -29.75 10.41
C ALA A 475 -8.21 -29.93 11.19
N ARG A 476 -7.06 -29.72 10.54
CA ARG A 476 -5.72 -29.83 11.13
C ARG A 476 -5.46 -28.80 12.22
N ILE A 477 -5.95 -27.56 12.06
CA ILE A 477 -5.90 -26.53 13.12
C ILE A 477 -6.69 -26.96 14.37
N LYS A 478 -7.79 -27.69 14.21
CA LYS A 478 -8.63 -28.19 15.32
C LYS A 478 -8.08 -29.48 15.95
N SER A 479 -7.45 -30.31 15.13
CA SER A 479 -6.86 -31.60 15.50
C SER A 479 -5.55 -31.79 14.73
N PRO A 480 -4.41 -31.27 15.24
CA PRO A 480 -3.10 -31.44 14.60
C PRO A 480 -2.68 -32.91 14.51
N ASP A 481 -1.69 -33.21 13.66
CA ASP A 481 -1.20 -34.58 13.50
C ASP A 481 -0.62 -35.13 14.81
N ALA A 482 -0.69 -36.46 15.00
CA ALA A 482 -0.17 -37.11 16.20
C ALA A 482 1.36 -37.00 16.38
N THR A 483 2.10 -36.56 15.36
CA THR A 483 3.54 -36.26 15.41
C THR A 483 3.84 -34.78 15.71
N HIS A 484 2.88 -33.87 15.55
CA HIS A 484 3.02 -32.47 15.95
C HIS A 484 3.15 -32.38 17.48
N THR A 485 4.34 -31.98 17.93
CA THR A 485 4.75 -32.01 19.35
C THR A 485 5.25 -30.67 19.90
N ARG A 486 5.42 -29.66 19.04
CA ARG A 486 5.91 -28.31 19.40
C ARG A 486 5.08 -27.24 18.71
N ARG A 487 4.80 -26.15 19.42
CA ARG A 487 3.90 -25.05 19.00
C ARG A 487 4.57 -23.69 18.92
N GLU A 488 5.71 -23.54 19.56
CA GLU A 488 6.58 -22.37 19.51
C GLU A 488 7.63 -22.62 18.43
N VAL A 489 8.05 -21.56 17.74
CA VAL A 489 9.24 -21.60 16.86
C VAL A 489 10.48 -21.50 17.75
N GLU A 490 11.50 -22.31 17.49
CA GLU A 490 12.75 -22.34 18.27
C GLU A 490 13.85 -21.42 17.68
N GLU A 491 14.95 -21.26 18.43
CA GLU A 491 16.13 -20.54 17.95
C GLU A 491 16.89 -21.43 16.93
N GLY A 492 17.10 -20.92 15.71
CA GLY A 492 17.64 -21.69 14.58
C GLY A 492 16.59 -22.24 13.60
N GLU A 493 15.29 -21.95 13.79
CA GLU A 493 14.23 -22.32 12.84
C GLU A 493 13.83 -21.11 11.95
N PRO A 494 14.32 -21.02 10.69
CA PRO A 494 14.07 -19.86 9.84
C PRO A 494 12.64 -19.85 9.27
N VAL A 495 12.01 -18.67 9.28
CA VAL A 495 10.69 -18.42 8.68
C VAL A 495 10.85 -17.37 7.58
N ALA A 496 10.57 -17.75 6.33
CA ALA A 496 10.69 -16.87 5.17
C ALA A 496 9.37 -16.80 4.39
N LEU A 497 8.79 -15.60 4.31
CA LEU A 497 7.55 -15.30 3.61
C LEU A 497 7.86 -14.37 2.42
N PRO A 498 7.33 -14.61 1.21
CA PRO A 498 7.51 -13.68 0.10
C PRO A 498 6.79 -12.35 0.37
N VAL A 499 7.40 -11.24 -0.05
CA VAL A 499 6.71 -9.95 -0.10
C VAL A 499 5.68 -9.99 -1.22
N LEU A 500 4.40 -9.85 -0.87
CA LEU A 500 3.28 -9.91 -1.80
C LEU A 500 2.60 -8.54 -1.86
N THR A 501 2.37 -8.06 -3.07
CA THR A 501 1.70 -6.77 -3.32
C THR A 501 0.89 -6.94 -4.59
N LEU A 502 -0.44 -6.94 -4.44
CA LEU A 502 -1.37 -7.18 -5.53
C LEU A 502 -2.53 -6.18 -5.49
N ASN A 503 -2.82 -5.58 -6.64
CA ASN A 503 -3.97 -4.70 -6.89
C ASN A 503 -4.71 -5.26 -8.10
N VAL A 504 -5.46 -6.34 -7.90
CA VAL A 504 -6.01 -7.14 -9.00
C VAL A 504 -7.47 -6.83 -9.23
N LYS A 505 -7.79 -6.51 -10.46
CA LYS A 505 -9.15 -6.27 -10.96
C LYS A 505 -9.51 -7.34 -11.98
N ARG A 506 -10.33 -8.31 -11.57
CA ARG A 506 -11.00 -9.19 -12.53
C ARG A 506 -12.33 -8.60 -12.93
N ALA A 507 -12.49 -8.44 -14.24
CA ALA A 507 -13.80 -8.36 -14.88
C ALA A 507 -14.23 -9.80 -15.21
N PHE A 508 -15.42 -10.21 -14.78
CA PHE A 508 -15.96 -11.54 -15.07
C PHE A 508 -16.57 -11.58 -16.48
N ASN A 509 -15.71 -11.46 -17.49
CA ASN A 509 -16.06 -11.38 -18.90
C ASN A 509 -16.86 -12.60 -19.40
N GLU A 510 -16.81 -13.72 -18.68
CA GLU A 510 -17.58 -14.94 -18.91
C GLU A 510 -19.09 -14.77 -18.65
N ILE A 511 -19.51 -13.66 -18.02
CA ILE A 511 -20.87 -13.49 -17.50
C ILE A 511 -21.65 -12.38 -18.21
N TYR A 512 -21.00 -11.59 -19.07
CA TYR A 512 -21.58 -10.48 -19.86
C TYR A 512 -22.50 -10.92 -21.02
N ARG A 513 -23.22 -12.02 -20.81
CA ARG A 513 -23.50 -13.04 -21.84
C ARG A 513 -24.81 -13.75 -21.62
N GLY A 514 -24.96 -14.23 -20.40
CA GLY A 514 -26.19 -14.80 -19.93
C GLY A 514 -27.24 -13.72 -19.77
N ALA A 515 -28.19 -13.68 -20.69
CA ALA A 515 -29.53 -13.20 -20.34
C ALA A 515 -30.02 -14.00 -19.13
N ILE A 516 -30.59 -13.33 -18.13
CA ILE A 516 -30.94 -13.94 -16.85
C ILE A 516 -32.23 -14.74 -17.00
N GLU A 517 -32.24 -16.04 -16.66
CA GLU A 517 -33.46 -16.87 -16.71
C GLU A 517 -34.35 -16.61 -15.47
N HIS A 518 -34.88 -15.39 -15.33
CA HIS A 518 -35.82 -15.04 -14.26
C HIS A 518 -37.06 -14.32 -14.83
N PRO A 519 -38.30 -14.66 -14.41
CA PRO A 519 -39.53 -14.10 -15.01
C PRO A 519 -39.63 -12.57 -14.99
N GLU A 520 -38.98 -11.91 -14.03
CA GLU A 520 -38.99 -10.44 -13.91
C GLU A 520 -37.72 -9.75 -14.45
N LEU A 521 -36.70 -10.52 -14.88
CA LEU A 521 -35.41 -10.01 -15.35
C LEU A 521 -34.95 -10.65 -16.68
N ALA A 522 -35.88 -11.21 -17.46
CA ALA A 522 -35.57 -11.91 -18.72
C ALA A 522 -34.87 -11.00 -19.75
N ASP A 523 -35.24 -9.73 -19.79
CA ASP A 523 -34.56 -8.67 -20.54
C ASP A 523 -33.51 -7.97 -19.65
N LEU A 524 -32.58 -8.75 -19.08
CA LEU A 524 -31.37 -8.25 -18.43
C LEU A 524 -30.20 -9.21 -18.70
N SER A 525 -29.11 -8.65 -19.19
CA SER A 525 -27.78 -9.27 -19.28
C SER A 525 -26.86 -8.50 -18.32
N ILE A 526 -25.65 -9.00 -18.05
CA ILE A 526 -24.65 -8.34 -17.21
C ILE A 526 -23.70 -7.53 -18.12
N THR A 527 -23.25 -6.35 -17.70
CA THR A 527 -22.21 -5.55 -18.42
C THR A 527 -20.95 -5.34 -17.62
N ARG A 528 -21.07 -5.23 -16.30
CA ARG A 528 -19.92 -4.99 -15.43
C ARG A 528 -20.09 -5.81 -14.17
N ALA A 529 -19.21 -6.77 -14.01
CA ALA A 529 -19.11 -7.63 -12.86
C ALA A 529 -17.63 -7.64 -12.50
N THR A 530 -17.28 -6.79 -11.54
CA THR A 530 -15.90 -6.52 -11.19
C THR A 530 -15.67 -6.98 -9.77
N GLN A 531 -14.59 -7.71 -9.52
CA GLN A 531 -14.00 -7.78 -8.20
C GLN A 531 -12.61 -7.18 -8.25
N ILE A 532 -12.39 -6.17 -7.41
CA ILE A 532 -11.07 -5.62 -7.13
C ILE A 532 -10.64 -6.17 -5.77
N ILE A 533 -9.42 -6.69 -5.71
CA ILE A 533 -8.78 -7.19 -4.51
C ILE A 533 -7.42 -6.51 -4.42
N ARG A 534 -7.25 -5.72 -3.36
CA ARG A 534 -6.01 -5.03 -3.03
C ARG A 534 -5.47 -5.65 -1.76
N PHE A 535 -4.42 -6.44 -1.90
CA PHE A 535 -3.80 -7.15 -0.79
C PHE A 535 -2.31 -6.89 -0.77
N ARG A 536 -1.79 -6.62 0.42
CA ARG A 536 -0.38 -6.40 0.67
C ARG A 536 0.02 -7.20 1.90
N LEU A 537 1.09 -7.98 1.78
CA LEU A 537 1.75 -8.69 2.86
C LEU A 537 3.22 -8.30 2.79
N ASP A 538 3.61 -7.36 3.65
CA ASP A 538 4.98 -6.90 3.83
C ASP A 538 5.45 -7.20 5.25
N GLU A 539 6.65 -6.74 5.60
CA GLU A 539 7.23 -7.06 6.89
C GLU A 539 6.58 -6.32 8.09
N ALA A 540 5.59 -5.45 7.86
CA ALA A 540 4.82 -4.75 8.88
C ALA A 540 3.40 -5.31 9.10
N GLY A 541 2.86 -6.11 8.18
CA GLY A 541 1.59 -6.81 8.36
C GLY A 541 0.88 -7.18 7.07
N ALA A 542 -0.39 -7.54 7.21
CA ALA A 542 -1.32 -7.69 6.10
C ALA A 542 -2.26 -6.47 5.99
N GLN A 543 -2.55 -6.04 4.77
CA GLN A 543 -3.57 -5.05 4.44
C GLN A 543 -4.50 -5.65 3.38
N LEU A 544 -5.81 -5.59 3.60
CA LEU A 544 -6.82 -6.05 2.65
C LEU A 544 -7.91 -4.99 2.45
N GLU A 545 -8.06 -4.54 1.21
CA GLU A 545 -9.25 -3.89 0.69
C GLU A 545 -9.83 -4.74 -0.44
N SER A 546 -11.16 -4.91 -0.47
CA SER A 546 -11.81 -5.51 -1.64
C SER A 546 -13.15 -4.84 -1.91
N GLU A 547 -13.40 -4.64 -3.20
CA GLU A 547 -14.62 -4.07 -3.76
C GLU A 547 -15.21 -5.05 -4.77
N ALA A 548 -16.52 -5.29 -4.69
CA ALA A 548 -17.28 -6.08 -5.66
C ALA A 548 -18.52 -5.32 -6.14
N GLU A 549 -18.73 -5.28 -7.45
CA GLU A 549 -19.90 -4.67 -8.10
C GLU A 549 -20.50 -5.60 -9.17
N ILE A 550 -21.83 -5.58 -9.30
CA ILE A 550 -22.57 -6.26 -10.39
C ILE A 550 -23.63 -5.30 -10.99
N ILE A 551 -23.56 -5.09 -12.31
CA ILE A 551 -24.33 -4.14 -13.14
C ILE A 551 -24.71 -4.81 -14.47
N GLY A 552 -25.86 -4.46 -15.07
CA GLY A 552 -26.39 -5.16 -16.27
C GLY A 552 -26.94 -4.33 -17.45
N GLU A 553 -26.43 -4.68 -18.65
CA GLU A 553 -26.86 -4.34 -20.04
C GLU A 553 -26.36 -5.52 -20.99
N PHE A 554 -26.30 -5.43 -22.34
CA PHE A 554 -26.38 -6.63 -23.24
C PHE A 554 -25.28 -6.81 -24.39
N GLY A 555 -24.42 -7.88 -24.46
CA GLY A 555 -23.60 -8.31 -25.68
C GLY A 555 -22.28 -9.19 -25.54
N GLU A 556 -21.80 -9.97 -26.56
CA GLU A 556 -20.85 -11.17 -26.45
C GLU A 556 -19.67 -11.46 -27.49
N ASP A 557 -18.53 -12.16 -27.11
CA ASP A 557 -17.42 -12.85 -27.94
C ASP A 557 -16.52 -14.01 -27.24
N GLU A 558 -15.54 -14.76 -27.85
CA GLU A 558 -14.90 -16.08 -27.36
C GLU A 558 -13.48 -16.14 -26.61
N PRO A 559 -13.02 -17.30 -25.98
CA PRO A 559 -11.73 -17.47 -25.22
C PRO A 559 -10.84 -18.79 -25.37
N PRO A 560 -9.65 -18.93 -24.67
CA PRO A 560 -8.67 -20.06 -24.82
C PRO A 560 -8.17 -20.90 -23.54
N PRO A 561 -6.89 -20.99 -23.02
CA PRO A 561 -6.30 -22.30 -22.52
C PRO A 561 -5.55 -22.39 -21.11
N PRO A 562 -5.05 -23.57 -20.61
CA PRO A 562 -4.66 -23.81 -19.18
C PRO A 562 -3.17 -24.22 -18.76
N PRO A 563 -2.74 -25.44 -18.27
CA PRO A 563 -1.95 -25.57 -16.99
C PRO A 563 -0.62 -26.41 -16.94
N MET A 564 -0.02 -26.67 -15.74
CA MET A 564 1.40 -27.10 -15.48
C MET A 564 1.63 -28.13 -14.30
N PRO A 565 2.87 -28.53 -13.84
CA PRO A 565 3.15 -29.49 -12.71
C PRO A 565 4.21 -29.13 -11.59
N ARG A 566 4.14 -29.58 -10.29
CA ARG A 566 4.69 -28.85 -9.06
C ARG A 566 5.49 -29.62 -7.92
N ARG A 567 5.90 -28.92 -6.81
CA ARG A 567 6.42 -29.38 -5.44
C ARG A 567 6.16 -28.31 -4.31
N PHE A 568 6.94 -28.21 -3.17
CA PHE A 568 6.77 -27.22 -2.03
C PHE A 568 8.04 -26.53 -1.34
N ILE A 569 8.00 -25.20 -1.06
CA ILE A 569 8.44 -24.24 0.04
C ILE A 569 7.34 -23.13 -0.03
N PHE A 570 7.42 -21.97 0.66
CA PHE A 570 6.82 -20.72 0.12
C PHE A 570 7.68 -20.09 -0.99
N ASP A 571 8.56 -20.91 -1.57
CA ASP A 571 9.05 -20.82 -2.92
C ASP A 571 8.09 -21.51 -3.92
N ARG A 572 6.98 -22.08 -3.47
CA ARG A 572 6.07 -22.90 -4.27
C ARG A 572 4.64 -22.75 -3.78
N PRO A 573 3.64 -23.23 -4.55
CA PRO A 573 2.25 -22.90 -4.28
C PRO A 573 1.70 -23.39 -2.96
N HIS A 574 1.05 -22.44 -2.29
CA HIS A 574 0.67 -22.47 -0.89
C HIS A 574 -0.60 -21.64 -0.66
N LEU A 575 -1.23 -21.81 0.50
CA LEU A 575 -2.43 -21.09 0.88
C LEU A 575 -2.12 -20.00 1.91
N ILE A 576 -2.56 -18.77 1.60
CA ILE A 576 -2.68 -17.65 2.54
C ILE A 576 -4.15 -17.54 2.92
N LEU A 577 -4.45 -17.37 4.21
CA LEU A 577 -5.82 -17.32 4.73
C LEU A 577 -5.94 -16.26 5.82
N LEU A 578 -6.99 -15.43 5.72
CA LEU A 578 -7.34 -14.41 6.71
C LEU A 578 -8.76 -14.67 7.24
N GLN A 579 -8.90 -14.74 8.57
CA GLN A 579 -10.16 -15.03 9.25
C GLN A 579 -10.26 -14.35 10.62
N GLU A 580 -11.49 -14.12 11.09
CA GLU A 580 -11.74 -13.69 12.47
C GLU A 580 -11.61 -14.89 13.43
N LEU A 581 -11.13 -14.65 14.65
CA LEU A 581 -10.80 -15.72 15.60
C LEU A 581 -12.01 -16.60 15.93
N GLY A 582 -11.95 -17.88 15.52
CA GLY A 582 -13.02 -18.85 15.73
C GLY A 582 -14.14 -18.85 14.67
N ALA A 583 -14.01 -18.06 13.60
CA ALA A 583 -14.91 -18.11 12.45
C ALA A 583 -14.88 -19.48 11.74
N THR A 584 -15.97 -19.83 11.06
CA THR A 584 -16.10 -21.10 10.31
C THR A 584 -15.80 -20.97 8.82
N ALA A 585 -15.45 -19.76 8.34
CA ALA A 585 -15.09 -19.46 6.96
C ALA A 585 -14.14 -18.24 6.94
N PRO A 586 -13.17 -18.18 6.01
CA PRO A 586 -12.29 -17.02 5.87
C PRO A 586 -12.97 -15.91 5.08
N TYR A 587 -12.60 -14.65 5.36
CA TYR A 587 -13.06 -13.52 4.55
C TYR A 587 -12.19 -13.29 3.29
N PHE A 588 -10.93 -13.75 3.33
CA PHE A 588 -10.02 -13.79 2.20
C PHE A 588 -9.18 -15.06 2.26
N ALA A 589 -8.95 -15.67 1.10
CA ALA A 589 -7.98 -16.74 0.98
C ALA A 589 -7.37 -16.76 -0.44
N ALA A 590 -6.07 -17.00 -0.53
CA ALA A 590 -5.31 -16.97 -1.77
C ALA A 590 -4.38 -18.18 -1.89
N TRP A 591 -4.56 -18.98 -2.93
CA TRP A 591 -3.59 -19.98 -3.36
C TRP A 591 -2.56 -19.31 -4.28
N ILE A 592 -1.27 -19.35 -3.93
CA ILE A 592 -0.20 -18.65 -4.65
C ILE A 592 0.53 -19.62 -5.61
N GLY A 593 -0.19 -20.06 -6.64
CA GLY A 593 0.24 -20.89 -7.77
C GLY A 593 1.57 -20.53 -8.47
N ASN A 594 2.03 -19.29 -8.41
CA ASN A 594 3.23 -18.81 -9.08
C ASN A 594 3.71 -17.44 -8.52
N ALA A 595 4.79 -16.90 -9.10
CA ALA A 595 5.41 -15.63 -8.69
C ALA A 595 4.85 -14.37 -9.37
N GLU A 596 3.73 -14.46 -10.11
CA GLU A 596 3.09 -13.34 -10.84
C GLU A 596 2.57 -12.21 -9.92
N LEU A 597 2.52 -12.46 -8.60
CA LEU A 597 2.00 -11.56 -7.55
C LEU A 597 3.06 -11.16 -6.50
N MET A 598 4.34 -11.38 -6.77
CA MET A 598 5.46 -11.16 -5.84
C MET A 598 6.31 -9.95 -6.23
N GLU A 599 6.93 -9.30 -5.24
CA GLU A 599 7.96 -8.29 -5.50
C GLU A 599 9.22 -8.95 -6.07
N ALA A 600 9.55 -8.61 -7.32
CA ALA A 600 10.78 -9.00 -7.98
C ALA A 600 11.97 -8.15 -7.50
N GLU A 601 13.18 -8.70 -7.60
CA GLU A 601 14.46 -8.12 -7.16
C GLU A 601 15.25 -7.46 -8.31
#